data_AF-A0A359F4U0-F1
#
_entry.id   AF-A0A359F4U0-F1
#
_cell.length_a   1.000
_cell.length_b   1.000
_cell.length_c   1.000
_cell.angle_alpha   90.00
_cell.angle_beta   90.00
_cell.angle_gamma   90.00
#
_symmetry.space_group_name_H-M   'P 1'
#
loop_
_entity.id
_entity.type
_entity.pdbx_description
1 polymer ?
#
loop_
_entity_poly.entity_id
_entity_poly.type
_entity_poly.pdbx_seq_one_letter_code
_entity_poly.pdbx_strand_id
1 'polypeptide(L)'
;MFERHARCAIDWAMCSDTQDGRLAELRPPHHWTGSVVVMARHPQTLRTTRPRVRVVVALCAFSILLVGACEASDVYGLPMQRAGRRCSGNGFARDSKNVLQCVKGRWKVNMTIDRAVAMINGYNAAQATTTPVSPPQTPETTVLPPPPPPVVPQQIALGNAHTCVLLTDGFVKCWGANDQGQLGIGSFSSRLEPTEVVGLVGAVQISAARDSTCAVRGDGSVACWGDGSRAQLGIGFSADSPVPLVVPNVMGAVQVAVGVDHSCALLGDATVKCWGSNVAYQLGDGTASGRLTAVVANASQVAQLNAGALFTCARTLTGTVTCWGYSSTGRLGNGSPSQPTMPEEVPGVSGVTDLSAGDNHACAVAAGVVRCWGYNEFGGLGDGSNVNRNSPVTVSSLSAVSKVTAGRGFSCAVTTTFDSVQCWGANSLGTLGDGTTINSNTPVRAGSLSGVAQLEAGDDHVCALKTDSTLRCWGSNSRGQLGLFTPLGYMTTPTGVIGFS
;
A
#
# COMPACT_ATOMS: atom_id res chain seq x y z
N MET A 1 17.97 -25.14 -32.35
CA MET A 1 17.71 -23.85 -33.05
C MET A 1 16.34 -23.78 -33.74
N PHE A 2 15.61 -24.89 -33.90
CA PHE A 2 14.27 -24.93 -34.52
C PHE A 2 13.08 -24.71 -33.55
N GLU A 3 13.27 -24.79 -32.23
CA GLU A 3 12.19 -24.53 -31.25
C GLU A 3 11.96 -23.04 -30.93
N ARG A 4 12.93 -22.16 -31.21
CA ARG A 4 12.79 -20.72 -30.93
C ARG A 4 11.94 -19.96 -31.95
N HIS A 5 11.73 -20.50 -33.15
CA HIS A 5 10.95 -19.81 -34.19
C HIS A 5 9.46 -20.18 -34.20
N ALA A 6 9.07 -21.32 -33.60
CA ALA A 6 7.66 -21.70 -33.45
C ALA A 6 6.96 -20.94 -32.31
N ARG A 7 7.67 -20.62 -31.21
CA ARG A 7 7.11 -19.83 -30.09
C ARG A 7 6.78 -18.38 -30.48
N CYS A 8 7.62 -17.72 -31.29
CA CYS A 8 7.36 -16.35 -31.73
C CYS A 8 6.13 -16.18 -32.65
N ALA A 9 5.67 -17.23 -33.33
CA ALA A 9 4.48 -17.16 -34.18
C ALA A 9 3.17 -17.34 -33.37
N ILE A 10 3.23 -17.96 -32.19
CA ILE A 10 2.07 -18.18 -31.30
C ILE A 10 1.96 -17.05 -30.27
N ASP A 11 3.08 -16.48 -29.80
CA ASP A 11 3.08 -15.36 -28.86
C ASP A 11 2.61 -14.02 -29.45
N TRP A 12 2.44 -13.91 -30.78
CA TRP A 12 1.89 -12.70 -31.41
C TRP A 12 0.36 -12.72 -31.61
N ALA A 13 -0.30 -13.85 -31.34
CA ALA A 13 -1.76 -13.93 -31.34
C ALA A 13 -2.41 -13.49 -30.01
N MET A 14 -1.61 -13.03 -29.03
CA MET A 14 -2.10 -12.56 -27.72
C MET A 14 -1.68 -11.12 -27.36
N CYS A 15 -1.29 -10.30 -28.34
CA CYS A 15 -1.10 -8.85 -28.10
C CYS A 15 -1.66 -8.03 -29.28
N SER A 16 -2.98 -7.90 -29.30
CA SER A 16 -3.71 -6.83 -30.01
C SER A 16 -5.16 -6.84 -29.53
N ASP A 17 -5.38 -6.53 -28.26
CA ASP A 17 -6.71 -6.13 -27.79
C ASP A 17 -6.59 -4.81 -27.02
N THR A 18 -6.47 -3.73 -27.79
CA THR A 18 -6.83 -2.37 -27.35
C THR A 18 -7.35 -1.59 -28.55
N GLN A 19 -8.59 -1.88 -28.95
CA GLN A 19 -9.47 -0.87 -29.53
C GLN A 19 -10.91 -1.41 -29.63
N ASP A 20 -11.75 -1.03 -28.67
CA ASP A 20 -13.11 -0.63 -29.02
C ASP A 20 -13.63 0.40 -28.03
N GLY A 21 -13.55 1.65 -28.44
CA GLY A 21 -14.50 2.66 -28.00
C GLY A 21 -15.81 2.39 -28.72
N ARG A 22 -16.81 1.88 -27.99
CA ARG A 22 -18.23 2.06 -28.35
C ARG A 22 -19.02 2.46 -27.11
N LEU A 23 -19.26 3.76 -27.01
CA LEU A 23 -20.45 4.30 -26.37
C LEU A 23 -21.66 3.75 -27.12
N ALA A 24 -22.46 2.95 -26.41
CA ALA A 24 -23.85 2.73 -26.74
C ALA A 24 -24.64 3.98 -26.34
N GLU A 25 -25.15 4.75 -27.31
CA GLU A 25 -26.24 5.69 -27.05
C GLU A 25 -27.58 4.96 -27.21
N LEU A 26 -28.20 4.68 -26.08
CA LEU A 26 -29.62 4.42 -25.95
C LEU A 26 -30.37 5.76 -25.94
N ARG A 27 -31.48 5.83 -26.67
CA ARG A 27 -32.39 6.99 -26.78
C ARG A 27 -32.90 7.47 -25.41
N PRO A 28 -33.21 8.78 -25.23
CA PRO A 28 -33.89 9.29 -24.05
C PRO A 28 -35.42 9.21 -24.16
N PRO A 29 -36.12 9.16 -23.01
CA PRO A 29 -37.37 9.90 -22.85
C PRO A 29 -37.32 10.87 -21.65
N HIS A 30 -37.60 12.14 -21.96
CA HIS A 30 -38.49 13.07 -21.26
C HIS A 30 -38.51 13.25 -19.71
N HIS A 31 -38.27 14.53 -19.33
CA HIS A 31 -38.92 15.35 -18.28
C HIS A 31 -38.25 15.59 -16.89
N TRP A 32 -38.47 16.85 -16.43
CA TRP A 32 -38.27 17.49 -15.10
C TRP A 32 -36.91 18.16 -14.84
N THR A 33 -36.74 19.46 -15.16
CA THR A 33 -37.02 20.69 -14.37
C THR A 33 -36.12 20.89 -13.13
N GLY A 34 -35.42 22.03 -13.06
CA GLY A 34 -34.92 22.54 -11.77
C GLY A 34 -33.67 23.43 -11.83
N SER A 35 -33.91 24.72 -12.07
CA SER A 35 -33.13 25.93 -11.75
C SER A 35 -31.80 25.82 -10.97
N VAL A 36 -30.74 26.45 -11.49
CA VAL A 36 -29.71 27.10 -10.66
C VAL A 36 -29.49 28.54 -11.13
N VAL A 37 -29.53 29.42 -10.14
CA VAL A 37 -29.44 30.88 -10.14
C VAL A 37 -28.05 31.34 -10.61
N VAL A 38 -28.00 32.26 -11.59
CA VAL A 38 -26.79 33.02 -11.93
C VAL A 38 -26.95 34.42 -11.36
N MET A 39 -26.16 34.76 -10.34
CA MET A 39 -25.94 36.14 -9.93
C MET A 39 -24.95 36.81 -10.88
N ALA A 40 -25.36 37.94 -11.43
CA ALA A 40 -24.56 38.83 -12.26
C ALA A 40 -23.61 39.69 -11.42
N ARG A 41 -22.38 39.90 -11.92
CA ARG A 41 -21.65 41.17 -11.80
C ARG A 41 -21.06 41.57 -13.15
N HIS A 42 -21.06 42.87 -13.37
CA HIS A 42 -21.04 43.59 -14.65
C HIS A 42 -19.60 44.00 -15.06
N PRO A 43 -19.37 44.75 -16.16
CA PRO A 43 -18.51 44.33 -17.28
C PRO A 43 -17.29 45.26 -17.52
N GLN A 44 -16.39 44.94 -18.46
CA GLN A 44 -15.78 45.93 -19.37
C GLN A 44 -15.39 45.30 -20.73
N THR A 45 -16.10 45.81 -21.75
CA THR A 45 -15.69 46.19 -23.13
C THR A 45 -14.51 45.50 -23.83
N LEU A 46 -14.76 44.96 -25.04
CA LEU A 46 -14.14 45.41 -26.29
C LEU A 46 -14.94 44.94 -27.53
N ARG A 47 -14.90 45.78 -28.56
CA ARG A 47 -15.82 45.89 -29.70
C ARG A 47 -15.38 45.06 -30.93
N THR A 48 -16.38 44.49 -31.62
CA THR A 48 -16.62 44.38 -33.09
C THR A 48 -15.56 43.71 -33.99
N THR A 49 -15.87 42.69 -34.80
CA THR A 49 -16.71 42.76 -36.03
C THR A 49 -17.11 41.33 -36.54
N ARG A 50 -18.27 41.22 -37.20
CA ARG A 50 -18.97 40.00 -37.72
C ARG A 50 -18.67 39.75 -39.25
N PRO A 51 -19.42 38.89 -40.00
CA PRO A 51 -19.57 37.41 -39.99
C PRO A 51 -19.45 36.78 -41.43
N ARG A 52 -19.60 35.45 -41.59
CA ARG A 52 -20.48 34.81 -42.61
C ARG A 52 -20.46 33.27 -42.56
N VAL A 53 -21.67 32.72 -42.43
CA VAL A 53 -22.07 31.31 -42.57
C VAL A 53 -22.42 31.04 -44.04
N ARG A 54 -22.16 29.84 -44.57
CA ARG A 54 -23.05 29.15 -45.54
C ARG A 54 -22.83 27.64 -45.53
N VAL A 55 -23.95 26.93 -45.35
CA VAL A 55 -24.19 25.48 -45.46
C VAL A 55 -24.34 25.10 -46.94
N VAL A 56 -23.83 23.94 -47.36
CA VAL A 56 -24.38 23.15 -48.48
C VAL A 56 -24.28 21.66 -48.15
N VAL A 57 -25.42 20.97 -48.16
CA VAL A 57 -25.59 19.52 -48.21
C VAL A 57 -25.86 19.14 -49.66
N ALA A 58 -25.26 18.06 -50.17
CA ALA A 58 -25.79 17.31 -51.29
C ALA A 58 -25.32 15.84 -51.22
N LEU A 59 -26.30 14.96 -51.03
CA LEU A 59 -26.26 13.52 -51.20
C LEU A 59 -26.17 13.15 -52.69
N CYS A 60 -25.52 12.03 -53.01
CA CYS A 60 -26.08 11.04 -53.94
C CYS A 60 -25.39 9.69 -53.77
N ALA A 61 -26.24 8.67 -53.62
CA ALA A 61 -25.93 7.26 -53.41
C ALA A 61 -25.63 6.54 -54.73
N PHE A 62 -24.91 5.42 -54.66
CA PHE A 62 -25.23 4.24 -55.46
C PHE A 62 -24.87 2.96 -54.67
N SER A 63 -25.86 2.10 -54.53
CA SER A 63 -25.80 0.76 -53.93
C SER A 63 -25.62 -0.31 -55.03
N ILE A 64 -25.57 -1.60 -54.62
CA ILE A 64 -25.76 -2.87 -55.40
C ILE A 64 -24.40 -3.52 -55.80
N LEU A 65 -24.01 -4.79 -55.59
CA LEU A 65 -24.53 -6.11 -55.11
C LEU A 65 -23.34 -6.85 -54.43
N LEU A 66 -23.47 -7.47 -53.25
CA LEU A 66 -23.84 -8.87 -52.97
C LEU A 66 -22.91 -9.99 -53.53
N VAL A 67 -22.51 -10.87 -52.60
CA VAL A 67 -21.99 -12.25 -52.71
C VAL A 67 -20.47 -12.44 -52.87
N GLY A 68 -19.86 -13.05 -51.85
CA GLY A 68 -18.53 -13.66 -51.92
C GLY A 68 -18.07 -14.16 -50.56
N ALA A 69 -17.98 -15.47 -50.41
CA ALA A 69 -17.55 -16.25 -49.24
C ALA A 69 -16.51 -15.61 -48.31
N CYS A 70 -16.61 -15.90 -47.00
CA CYS A 70 -15.44 -15.87 -46.11
C CYS A 70 -14.41 -16.87 -46.66
N GLU A 71 -13.48 -16.38 -47.48
CA GLU A 71 -12.25 -17.11 -47.75
C GLU A 71 -11.45 -17.21 -46.45
N ALA A 72 -10.75 -18.33 -46.28
CA ALA A 72 -9.93 -18.72 -45.13
C ALA A 72 -8.67 -17.83 -44.92
N SER A 73 -8.78 -16.54 -45.21
CA SER A 73 -7.74 -15.53 -45.14
C SER A 73 -7.58 -14.88 -43.76
N ASP A 74 -8.57 -14.99 -42.87
CA ASP A 74 -8.56 -14.29 -41.58
C ASP A 74 -7.90 -15.07 -40.43
N VAL A 75 -7.44 -16.31 -40.69
CA VAL A 75 -6.79 -17.17 -39.68
C VAL A 75 -5.36 -16.73 -39.35
N TYR A 76 -4.73 -15.88 -40.16
CA TYR A 76 -3.29 -15.63 -40.05
C TYR A 76 -2.88 -14.30 -39.41
N GLY A 77 -3.79 -13.37 -39.13
CA GLY A 77 -3.47 -12.05 -38.53
C GLY A 77 -2.45 -11.20 -39.31
N LEU A 78 -1.90 -11.69 -40.41
CA LEU A 78 -0.87 -11.03 -41.21
C LEU A 78 -1.53 -10.25 -42.36
N PRO A 79 -1.26 -8.95 -42.49
CA PRO A 79 -1.82 -8.14 -43.56
C PRO A 79 -1.34 -8.64 -44.93
N MET A 80 -2.27 -8.80 -45.88
CA MET A 80 -1.92 -8.96 -47.30
C MET A 80 -1.26 -7.66 -47.78
N GLN A 81 0.04 -7.71 -48.05
CA GLN A 81 0.78 -6.55 -48.57
C GLN A 81 0.84 -6.61 -50.09
N ARG A 82 0.09 -5.73 -50.77
CA ARG A 82 0.21 -5.55 -52.23
C ARG A 82 1.46 -4.70 -52.54
N ALA A 83 2.54 -5.39 -52.89
CA ALA A 83 3.73 -4.96 -53.66
C ALA A 83 4.33 -3.56 -53.40
N GLY A 84 5.13 -3.44 -52.33
CA GLY A 84 6.36 -2.66 -52.33
C GLY A 84 7.58 -3.60 -52.32
N ARG A 85 8.64 -3.33 -53.11
CA ARG A 85 9.84 -4.21 -53.19
C ARG A 85 10.73 -4.18 -51.94
N ARG A 86 10.45 -3.32 -50.97
CA ARG A 86 11.26 -3.14 -49.76
C ARG A 86 10.40 -3.26 -48.51
N CYS A 87 11.02 -3.73 -47.45
CA CYS A 87 10.44 -3.85 -46.12
C CYS A 87 11.35 -3.14 -45.11
N SER A 88 10.81 -2.74 -43.96
CA SER A 88 11.57 -2.17 -42.86
C SER A 88 11.34 -2.98 -41.59
N GLY A 89 12.38 -3.12 -40.76
CA GLY A 89 12.32 -3.90 -39.52
C GLY A 89 12.34 -5.42 -39.72
N ASN A 90 11.92 -6.16 -38.69
CA ASN A 90 11.90 -7.62 -38.63
C ASN A 90 10.49 -8.21 -38.86
N GLY A 91 9.65 -7.52 -39.64
CA GLY A 91 8.25 -7.91 -39.84
C GLY A 91 8.05 -9.14 -40.73
N PHE A 92 6.88 -9.75 -40.58
CA PHE A 92 6.37 -10.81 -41.45
C PHE A 92 5.19 -10.30 -42.29
N ALA A 93 5.01 -10.87 -43.47
CA ALA A 93 3.88 -10.61 -44.36
C ALA A 93 3.48 -11.90 -45.07
N ARG A 94 2.41 -11.86 -45.87
CA ARG A 94 2.06 -12.97 -46.77
C ARG A 94 1.68 -12.47 -48.15
N ASP A 95 1.95 -13.31 -49.15
CA ASP A 95 1.32 -13.24 -50.46
C ASP A 95 0.30 -14.39 -50.61
N SER A 96 -0.20 -14.64 -51.82
CA SER A 96 -1.20 -15.69 -52.06
C SER A 96 -0.67 -17.13 -51.93
N LYS A 97 0.65 -17.34 -51.82
CA LYS A 97 1.28 -18.67 -51.78
C LYS A 97 2.30 -18.85 -50.65
N ASN A 98 2.84 -17.75 -50.10
CA ASN A 98 3.99 -17.77 -49.21
C ASN A 98 3.81 -16.85 -48.00
N VAL A 99 4.41 -17.27 -46.89
CA VAL A 99 4.75 -16.40 -45.76
C VAL A 99 6.13 -15.79 -46.04
N LEU A 100 6.21 -14.47 -45.93
CA LEU A 100 7.39 -13.66 -46.21
C LEU A 100 7.98 -13.11 -44.92
N GLN A 101 9.32 -13.09 -44.83
CA GLN A 101 10.05 -12.43 -43.75
C GLN A 101 10.90 -11.29 -44.32
N CYS A 102 10.92 -10.15 -43.62
CA CYS A 102 11.82 -9.08 -43.97
C CYS A 102 13.26 -9.42 -43.57
N VAL A 103 14.16 -9.49 -44.55
CA VAL A 103 15.59 -9.76 -44.33
C VAL A 103 16.41 -8.73 -45.08
N LYS A 104 17.14 -7.88 -44.34
CA LYS A 104 17.98 -6.80 -44.89
C LYS A 104 17.24 -5.92 -45.89
N GLY A 105 16.01 -5.53 -45.53
CA GLY A 105 15.18 -4.62 -46.32
C GLY A 105 14.52 -5.23 -47.55
N ARG A 106 14.57 -6.57 -47.71
CA ARG A 106 13.89 -7.31 -48.78
C ARG A 106 13.04 -8.44 -48.22
N TRP A 107 11.88 -8.65 -48.84
CA TRP A 107 11.05 -9.81 -48.55
C TRP A 107 11.72 -11.08 -49.07
N LYS A 108 11.82 -12.08 -48.19
CA LYS A 108 12.24 -13.44 -48.54
C LYS A 108 11.13 -14.41 -48.21
N VAL A 109 10.92 -15.39 -49.07
CA VAL A 109 10.02 -16.51 -48.79
C VAL A 109 10.58 -17.30 -47.61
N ASN A 110 9.83 -17.32 -46.52
CA ASN A 110 10.16 -18.09 -45.33
C ASN A 110 9.63 -19.53 -45.45
N MET A 111 8.35 -19.67 -45.82
CA MET A 111 7.71 -20.96 -46.10
C MET A 111 6.45 -20.78 -46.96
N THR A 112 5.98 -21.85 -47.58
CA THR A 112 4.70 -21.87 -48.29
C THR A 112 3.54 -21.91 -47.29
N ILE A 113 2.38 -21.38 -47.69
CA ILE A 113 1.17 -21.41 -46.86
C ILE A 113 0.75 -22.84 -46.54
N ASP A 114 0.78 -23.75 -47.52
CA ASP A 114 0.40 -25.16 -47.31
C ASP A 114 1.27 -25.86 -46.25
N ARG A 115 2.57 -25.51 -46.21
CA ARG A 115 3.49 -26.06 -45.21
C ARG A 115 3.20 -25.52 -43.82
N ALA A 116 2.84 -24.25 -43.70
CA ALA A 116 2.43 -23.66 -42.42
C ALA A 116 1.15 -24.33 -41.89
N VAL A 117 0.16 -24.56 -42.77
CA VAL A 117 -1.09 -25.29 -42.44
C VAL A 117 -0.79 -26.70 -41.95
N ALA A 118 0.06 -27.45 -42.67
CA ALA A 118 0.42 -28.81 -42.29
C ALA A 118 1.11 -28.88 -40.91
N MET A 119 1.95 -27.89 -40.58
CA MET A 119 2.62 -27.82 -39.27
C MET A 119 1.64 -27.55 -38.13
N ILE A 120 0.67 -26.64 -38.32
CA ILE A 120 -0.36 -26.32 -37.31
C ILE A 120 -1.28 -27.52 -37.11
N ASN A 121 -1.73 -28.15 -38.20
CA ASN A 121 -2.58 -29.34 -38.12
C ASN A 121 -1.84 -30.52 -37.48
N GLY A 122 -0.54 -30.68 -37.75
CA GLY A 122 0.29 -31.68 -37.08
C GLY A 122 0.44 -31.42 -35.57
N TYR A 123 0.61 -30.15 -35.16
CA TYR A 123 0.65 -29.78 -33.76
C TYR A 123 -0.69 -30.05 -33.04
N ASN A 124 -1.81 -29.68 -33.67
CA ASN A 124 -3.13 -29.92 -33.12
C ASN A 124 -3.48 -31.42 -33.07
N ALA A 125 -3.04 -32.20 -34.06
CA ALA A 125 -3.22 -33.66 -34.06
C ALA A 125 -2.36 -34.35 -32.99
N ALA A 126 -1.14 -33.86 -32.75
CA ALA A 126 -0.26 -34.35 -31.69
C ALA A 126 -0.78 -34.02 -30.27
N GLN A 127 -1.61 -32.98 -30.14
CA GLN A 127 -2.33 -32.66 -28.90
C GLN A 127 -3.57 -33.55 -28.68
N ALA A 128 -4.04 -34.27 -29.71
CA ALA A 128 -5.30 -35.02 -29.70
C ALA A 128 -5.17 -36.55 -29.48
N THR A 129 -3.96 -37.07 -29.24
CA THR A 129 -3.69 -38.52 -29.05
C THR A 129 -2.52 -38.67 -28.07
N THR A 130 -2.52 -39.38 -26.94
CA THR A 130 -3.40 -40.40 -26.34
C THR A 130 -3.15 -40.41 -24.82
N THR A 131 -4.20 -40.38 -24.00
CA THR A 131 -4.19 -40.97 -22.65
C THR A 131 -4.44 -42.48 -22.78
N PRO A 132 -3.69 -43.36 -22.10
CA PRO A 132 -4.02 -44.78 -22.06
C PRO A 132 -5.30 -44.99 -21.25
N VAL A 133 -6.23 -45.79 -21.78
CA VAL A 133 -7.47 -46.17 -21.09
C VAL A 133 -7.14 -47.20 -20.01
N SER A 134 -7.18 -46.76 -18.74
CA SER A 134 -7.25 -47.64 -17.58
C SER A 134 -8.62 -48.35 -17.52
N PRO A 135 -8.71 -49.56 -16.92
CA PRO A 135 -9.96 -50.29 -16.78
C PRO A 135 -11.00 -49.46 -16.00
N PRO A 136 -12.32 -49.73 -16.17
CA PRO A 136 -13.38 -48.83 -15.72
C PRO A 136 -13.30 -48.66 -14.20
N GLN A 137 -12.81 -47.49 -13.78
CA GLN A 137 -12.92 -47.09 -12.39
C GLN A 137 -14.39 -46.75 -12.14
N THR A 138 -14.93 -47.33 -11.06
CA THR A 138 -16.14 -46.86 -10.37
C THR A 138 -16.17 -45.33 -10.40
N PRO A 139 -17.33 -44.68 -10.62
CA PRO A 139 -17.40 -43.23 -10.76
C PRO A 139 -16.81 -42.60 -9.50
N GLU A 140 -15.57 -42.15 -9.60
CA GLU A 140 -14.97 -41.32 -8.58
C GLU A 140 -15.79 -40.05 -8.58
N THR A 141 -16.51 -39.84 -7.48
CA THR A 141 -17.02 -38.54 -7.11
C THR A 141 -15.90 -37.55 -7.33
N THR A 142 -15.97 -36.75 -8.40
CA THR A 142 -15.07 -35.63 -8.63
C THR A 142 -15.29 -34.66 -7.48
N VAL A 143 -14.51 -34.82 -6.42
CA VAL A 143 -14.46 -33.88 -5.31
C VAL A 143 -13.87 -32.62 -5.92
N LEU A 144 -14.72 -31.60 -6.10
CA LEU A 144 -14.26 -30.28 -6.51
C LEU A 144 -13.11 -29.88 -5.59
N PRO A 145 -11.99 -29.34 -6.11
CA PRO A 145 -10.93 -28.85 -5.26
C PRO A 145 -11.55 -27.88 -4.25
N PRO A 146 -11.11 -27.94 -2.97
CA PRO A 146 -11.65 -27.04 -1.96
C PRO A 146 -11.50 -25.59 -2.47
N PRO A 147 -12.50 -24.73 -2.22
CA PRO A 147 -12.41 -23.33 -2.63
C PRO A 147 -11.11 -22.73 -2.05
N PRO A 148 -10.45 -21.82 -2.79
CA PRO A 148 -9.26 -21.15 -2.27
C PRO A 148 -9.62 -20.47 -0.93
N PRO A 149 -8.66 -20.41 0.02
CA PRO A 149 -8.89 -19.74 1.29
C PRO A 149 -9.32 -18.29 1.05
N PRO A 150 -10.21 -17.74 1.90
CA PRO A 150 -10.67 -16.37 1.75
C PRO A 150 -9.51 -15.39 1.90
N VAL A 151 -9.47 -14.37 1.04
CA VAL A 151 -8.55 -13.25 1.18
C VAL A 151 -9.05 -12.35 2.29
N VAL A 152 -8.27 -12.24 3.36
CA VAL A 152 -8.65 -11.50 4.57
C VAL A 152 -7.53 -10.53 5.00
N PRO A 153 -7.86 -9.47 5.74
CA PRO A 153 -6.84 -8.62 6.36
C PRO A 153 -5.99 -9.41 7.36
N GLN A 154 -4.68 -9.22 7.27
CA GLN A 154 -3.69 -9.85 8.15
C GLN A 154 -2.83 -8.83 8.90
N GLN A 155 -2.58 -7.64 8.34
CA GLN A 155 -1.88 -6.57 9.03
C GLN A 155 -2.49 -5.20 8.71
N ILE A 156 -2.49 -4.31 9.69
CA ILE A 156 -2.88 -2.90 9.53
C ILE A 156 -1.68 -1.97 9.76
N ALA A 157 -1.67 -0.82 9.11
CA ALA A 157 -0.68 0.25 9.32
C ALA A 157 -1.35 1.61 9.16
N LEU A 158 -1.06 2.55 10.07
CA LEU A 158 -1.75 3.84 10.15
C LEU A 158 -0.72 4.98 10.08
N GLY A 159 -1.01 6.00 9.29
CA GLY A 159 -0.26 7.27 9.31
C GLY A 159 -1.02 8.38 10.03
N ASN A 160 -0.79 9.63 9.63
CA ASN A 160 -1.47 10.80 10.20
C ASN A 160 -2.96 10.78 9.88
N ALA A 161 -3.27 10.56 8.60
CA ALA A 161 -4.62 10.66 8.07
C ALA A 161 -4.86 9.63 6.96
N HIS A 162 -4.15 8.50 6.98
CA HIS A 162 -4.40 7.36 6.11
C HIS A 162 -4.26 6.04 6.87
N THR A 163 -4.91 5.02 6.33
CA THR A 163 -4.88 3.65 6.84
C THR A 163 -4.59 2.72 5.69
N CYS A 164 -3.73 1.74 5.93
CA CYS A 164 -3.37 0.69 4.99
C CYS A 164 -3.59 -0.68 5.64
N VAL A 165 -3.94 -1.66 4.81
CA VAL A 165 -4.18 -3.04 5.20
C VAL A 165 -3.46 -3.97 4.23
N LEU A 166 -2.68 -4.89 4.78
CA LEU A 166 -2.10 -6.02 4.08
C LEU A 166 -3.05 -7.21 4.16
N LEU A 167 -3.35 -7.80 3.00
CA LEU A 167 -4.20 -8.97 2.85
C LEU A 167 -3.36 -10.26 2.80
N THR A 168 -3.97 -11.40 3.08
CA THR A 168 -3.32 -12.72 3.11
C THR A 168 -2.77 -13.19 1.76
N ASP A 169 -3.18 -12.57 0.65
CA ASP A 169 -2.65 -12.82 -0.70
C ASP A 169 -1.47 -11.89 -1.06
N GLY A 170 -1.04 -11.04 -0.13
CA GLY A 170 0.10 -10.13 -0.28
C GLY A 170 -0.22 -8.82 -0.99
N PHE A 171 -1.50 -8.54 -1.29
CA PHE A 171 -1.94 -7.23 -1.77
C PHE A 171 -2.15 -6.24 -0.61
N VAL A 172 -1.99 -4.96 -0.90
CA VAL A 172 -2.19 -3.88 0.07
C VAL A 172 -3.29 -2.95 -0.41
N LYS A 173 -4.21 -2.59 0.48
CA LYS A 173 -5.22 -1.55 0.25
C LYS A 173 -4.99 -0.38 1.20
N CYS A 174 -5.02 0.84 0.70
CA CYS A 174 -4.88 2.07 1.47
C CYS A 174 -6.04 3.04 1.21
N TRP A 175 -6.39 3.86 2.19
CA TRP A 175 -7.40 4.91 2.09
C TRP A 175 -7.13 6.05 3.09
N GLY A 176 -7.84 7.16 2.92
CA GLY A 176 -7.66 8.41 3.66
C GLY A 176 -7.05 9.52 2.80
N ALA A 177 -6.25 10.38 3.42
CA ALA A 177 -5.48 11.44 2.79
C ALA A 177 -4.47 10.89 1.79
N ASN A 178 -4.26 11.61 0.69
CA ASN A 178 -3.30 11.21 -0.34
C ASN A 178 -2.54 12.41 -0.93
N ASP A 179 -2.49 13.53 -0.22
CA ASP A 179 -1.93 14.78 -0.73
C ASP A 179 -0.43 14.65 -1.07
N GLN A 180 0.28 13.66 -0.48
CA GLN A 180 1.69 13.32 -0.73
C GLN A 180 1.86 11.98 -1.48
N GLY A 181 0.77 11.35 -1.92
CA GLY A 181 0.82 10.05 -2.57
C GLY A 181 0.92 8.86 -1.61
N GLN A 182 0.68 9.06 -0.31
CA GLN A 182 0.84 8.05 0.76
C GLN A 182 -0.06 6.81 0.62
N LEU A 183 -1.08 6.87 -0.25
CA LEU A 183 -1.90 5.71 -0.59
C LEU A 183 -1.27 4.80 -1.64
N GLY A 184 -0.28 5.27 -2.41
CA GLY A 184 0.42 4.45 -3.39
C GLY A 184 -0.44 4.02 -4.59
N ILE A 185 -1.47 4.82 -4.93
CA ILE A 185 -2.50 4.49 -5.94
C ILE A 185 -2.25 5.13 -7.32
N GLY A 186 -1.04 5.64 -7.58
CA GLY A 186 -0.70 6.31 -8.85
C GLY A 186 -1.32 7.70 -9.02
N SER A 187 -1.84 8.30 -7.95
CA SER A 187 -2.35 9.68 -7.94
C SER A 187 -2.12 10.32 -6.57
N PHE A 188 -2.39 11.63 -6.47
CA PHE A 188 -2.38 12.42 -5.22
C PHE A 188 -3.80 12.69 -4.68
N SER A 189 -4.79 11.93 -5.15
CA SER A 189 -6.19 12.15 -4.75
C SER A 189 -6.58 11.23 -3.60
N SER A 190 -7.14 11.80 -2.54
CA SER A 190 -7.64 11.05 -1.37
C SER A 190 -8.71 10.03 -1.75
N ARG A 191 -8.87 9.01 -0.89
CA ARG A 191 -9.87 7.94 -1.06
C ARG A 191 -10.60 7.74 0.25
N LEU A 192 -11.93 7.67 0.21
CA LEU A 192 -12.74 7.40 1.41
C LEU A 192 -12.91 5.90 1.68
N GLU A 193 -12.49 5.05 0.74
CA GLU A 193 -12.66 3.61 0.78
C GLU A 193 -11.35 2.88 0.46
N PRO A 194 -11.15 1.66 1.00
CA PRO A 194 -9.95 0.87 0.75
C PRO A 194 -9.66 0.68 -0.75
N THR A 195 -8.56 1.27 -1.21
CA THR A 195 -8.14 1.24 -2.62
C THR A 195 -6.81 0.50 -2.74
N GLU A 196 -6.68 -0.38 -3.73
CA GLU A 196 -5.47 -1.18 -3.95
C GLU A 196 -4.26 -0.32 -4.33
N VAL A 197 -3.11 -0.61 -3.73
CA VAL A 197 -1.81 0.00 -4.02
C VAL A 197 -1.30 -0.53 -5.36
N VAL A 198 -0.92 0.37 -6.27
CA VAL A 198 -0.53 -0.03 -7.64
C VAL A 198 0.88 -0.60 -7.67
N GLY A 199 1.06 -1.73 -8.37
CA GLY A 199 2.37 -2.30 -8.66
C GLY A 199 3.10 -2.94 -7.48
N LEU A 200 2.48 -3.00 -6.30
CA LEU A 200 3.01 -3.74 -5.15
C LEU A 200 2.46 -5.17 -5.15
N VAL A 201 3.35 -6.15 -5.23
CA VAL A 201 2.99 -7.57 -5.17
C VAL A 201 3.84 -8.30 -4.13
N GLY A 202 3.20 -9.25 -3.44
CA GLY A 202 3.84 -10.13 -2.48
C GLY A 202 4.39 -9.38 -1.26
N ALA A 203 3.67 -8.37 -0.76
CA ALA A 203 4.02 -7.75 0.50
C ALA A 203 3.82 -8.75 1.65
N VAL A 204 4.72 -8.72 2.64
CA VAL A 204 4.68 -9.57 3.84
C VAL A 204 4.64 -8.77 5.12
N GLN A 205 4.98 -7.48 5.07
CA GLN A 205 4.80 -6.55 6.18
C GLN A 205 4.61 -5.14 5.66
N ILE A 206 3.79 -4.34 6.33
CA ILE A 206 3.56 -2.91 6.05
C ILE A 206 3.76 -2.05 7.29
N SER A 207 4.22 -0.81 7.08
CA SER A 207 4.31 0.23 8.12
C SER A 207 3.99 1.58 7.49
N ALA A 208 3.30 2.42 8.24
CA ALA A 208 2.99 3.79 7.87
C ALA A 208 3.26 4.69 9.08
N ALA A 209 3.65 5.93 8.82
CA ALA A 209 3.66 7.00 9.80
C ALA A 209 3.56 8.33 9.05
N ARG A 210 2.89 9.30 9.66
CA ARG A 210 2.61 10.59 9.05
C ARG A 210 2.07 10.48 7.62
N ASP A 211 2.85 10.86 6.63
CA ASP A 211 2.46 10.88 5.21
C ASP A 211 3.31 9.91 4.36
N SER A 212 3.94 8.90 4.96
CA SER A 212 4.75 7.91 4.26
C SER A 212 4.30 6.49 4.59
N THR A 213 4.47 5.59 3.63
CA THR A 213 4.16 4.17 3.78
C THR A 213 5.27 3.34 3.16
N CYS A 214 5.66 2.25 3.83
CA CYS A 214 6.62 1.29 3.32
C CYS A 214 6.11 -0.15 3.50
N ALA A 215 6.59 -1.04 2.65
CA ALA A 215 6.31 -2.47 2.71
C ALA A 215 7.60 -3.29 2.54
N VAL A 216 7.70 -4.38 3.29
CA VAL A 216 8.64 -5.47 3.02
C VAL A 216 7.95 -6.45 2.07
N ARG A 217 8.67 -6.86 1.03
CA ARG A 217 8.21 -7.87 0.05
C ARG A 217 8.76 -9.24 0.40
N GLY A 218 8.10 -10.30 -0.08
CA GLY A 218 8.51 -11.69 0.20
C GLY A 218 9.88 -12.08 -0.35
N ASP A 219 10.46 -11.29 -1.26
CA ASP A 219 11.85 -11.41 -1.72
C ASP A 219 12.87 -10.71 -0.79
N GLY A 220 12.40 -10.11 0.31
CA GLY A 220 13.21 -9.37 1.29
C GLY A 220 13.58 -7.96 0.83
N SER A 221 13.07 -7.46 -0.30
CA SER A 221 13.22 -6.05 -0.70
C SER A 221 12.22 -5.15 0.05
N VAL A 222 12.54 -3.86 0.13
CA VAL A 222 11.65 -2.83 0.72
C VAL A 222 11.18 -1.89 -0.38
N ALA A 223 9.89 -1.54 -0.38
CA ALA A 223 9.33 -0.50 -1.23
C ALA A 223 8.64 0.58 -0.37
N CYS A 224 8.88 1.86 -0.70
CA CYS A 224 8.31 3.00 0.02
C CYS A 224 7.64 3.99 -0.92
N TRP A 225 6.62 4.70 -0.44
CA TRP A 225 5.87 5.74 -1.14
C TRP A 225 5.26 6.77 -0.17
N GLY A 226 4.69 7.86 -0.70
CA GLY A 226 4.22 9.00 0.08
C GLY A 226 5.21 10.17 0.10
N ASP A 227 5.24 10.93 1.19
CA ASP A 227 6.14 12.05 1.42
C ASP A 227 7.60 11.59 1.35
N GLY A 228 8.39 12.25 0.51
CA GLY A 228 9.82 12.03 0.36
C GLY A 228 10.65 13.30 0.53
N SER A 229 10.06 14.38 1.01
CA SER A 229 10.70 15.69 1.19
C SER A 229 11.90 15.67 2.16
N ARG A 230 11.95 14.69 3.07
CA ARG A 230 13.06 14.43 4.01
C ARG A 230 13.88 13.19 3.63
N ALA A 231 13.67 12.66 2.43
CA ALA A 231 14.23 11.41 1.93
C ALA A 231 13.84 10.17 2.77
N GLN A 232 12.75 10.22 3.50
CA GLN A 232 12.20 9.12 4.30
C GLN A 232 11.74 7.92 3.45
N LEU A 233 11.68 8.07 2.12
CA LEU A 233 11.51 6.97 1.16
C LEU A 233 12.81 6.22 0.84
N GLY A 234 13.99 6.84 1.03
CA GLY A 234 15.28 6.16 0.86
C GLY A 234 15.70 5.85 -0.58
N ILE A 235 15.04 6.46 -1.57
CA ILE A 235 15.13 6.14 -3.01
C ILE A 235 16.29 6.82 -3.75
N GLY A 236 17.23 7.46 -3.03
CA GLY A 236 18.38 8.16 -3.60
C GLY A 236 18.15 9.63 -3.95
N PHE A 237 16.94 10.15 -3.75
CA PHE A 237 16.59 11.56 -3.91
C PHE A 237 15.40 11.93 -3.00
N SER A 238 15.15 13.22 -2.84
CA SER A 238 14.04 13.76 -2.04
C SER A 238 12.89 14.19 -2.94
N ALA A 239 11.90 13.32 -3.12
CA ALA A 239 10.65 13.64 -3.80
C ALA A 239 9.54 12.70 -3.33
N ASP A 240 8.32 13.23 -3.32
CA ASP A 240 7.14 12.44 -2.99
C ASP A 240 6.86 11.43 -4.12
N SER A 241 6.27 10.29 -3.77
CA SER A 241 5.93 9.26 -4.74
C SER A 241 4.50 8.75 -4.54
N PRO A 242 3.63 8.86 -5.55
CA PRO A 242 2.28 8.28 -5.51
C PRO A 242 2.26 6.78 -5.85
N VAL A 243 3.44 6.16 -6.03
CA VAL A 243 3.61 4.73 -6.31
C VAL A 243 4.73 4.15 -5.45
N PRO A 244 4.66 2.87 -5.06
CA PRO A 244 5.74 2.16 -4.39
C PRO A 244 7.04 2.17 -5.21
N LEU A 245 8.14 2.61 -4.59
CA LEU A 245 9.48 2.58 -5.17
C LEU A 245 10.43 1.76 -4.31
N VAL A 246 11.24 0.92 -4.96
CA VAL A 246 12.20 0.06 -4.26
C VAL A 246 13.30 0.90 -3.60
N VAL A 247 13.57 0.62 -2.33
CA VAL A 247 14.67 1.22 -1.58
C VAL A 247 15.98 0.52 -1.96
N PRO A 248 16.94 1.21 -2.60
CA PRO A 248 18.21 0.61 -3.00
C PRO A 248 19.02 0.16 -1.78
N ASN A 249 19.81 -0.90 -1.96
CA ASN A 249 20.74 -1.45 -0.97
C ASN A 249 20.08 -1.99 0.32
N VAL A 250 18.78 -2.31 0.27
CA VAL A 250 18.04 -3.01 1.33
C VAL A 250 17.50 -4.32 0.76
N MET A 251 18.10 -5.43 1.20
CA MET A 251 17.71 -6.80 0.83
C MET A 251 17.74 -7.68 2.07
N GLY A 252 16.91 -8.72 2.11
CA GLY A 252 16.77 -9.59 3.28
C GLY A 252 16.09 -8.90 4.47
N ALA A 253 15.29 -7.86 4.22
CA ALA A 253 14.50 -7.21 5.25
C ALA A 253 13.40 -8.15 5.77
N VAL A 254 13.19 -8.14 7.08
CA VAL A 254 12.11 -8.86 7.77
C VAL A 254 11.10 -7.90 8.42
N GLN A 255 11.50 -6.65 8.61
CA GLN A 255 10.64 -5.58 9.12
C GLN A 255 11.08 -4.24 8.53
N VAL A 256 10.13 -3.36 8.24
CA VAL A 256 10.32 -1.92 8.07
C VAL A 256 9.51 -1.18 9.13
N ALA A 257 10.12 -0.16 9.75
CA ALA A 257 9.52 0.77 10.69
C ALA A 257 9.63 2.18 10.08
N VAL A 258 8.48 2.84 9.92
CA VAL A 258 8.38 4.19 9.35
C VAL A 258 8.14 5.15 10.51
N GLY A 259 8.95 6.21 10.60
CA GLY A 259 8.74 7.36 11.47
C GLY A 259 8.26 8.57 10.67
N VAL A 260 8.18 9.74 11.31
CA VAL A 260 7.69 10.97 10.65
C VAL A 260 8.59 11.41 9.49
N ASP A 261 9.90 11.47 9.73
CA ASP A 261 10.87 12.01 8.76
C ASP A 261 12.01 11.02 8.44
N HIS A 262 11.96 9.79 8.94
CA HIS A 262 12.95 8.74 8.69
C HIS A 262 12.29 7.36 8.69
N SER A 263 12.97 6.38 8.11
CA SER A 263 12.54 4.99 8.11
C SER A 263 13.72 4.07 8.39
N CYS A 264 13.46 2.90 8.95
CA CYS A 264 14.45 1.89 9.24
C CYS A 264 13.96 0.49 8.82
N ALA A 265 14.86 -0.35 8.32
CA ALA A 265 14.63 -1.76 8.06
C ALA A 265 15.47 -2.63 9.01
N LEU A 266 14.85 -3.68 9.55
CA LEU A 266 15.53 -4.78 10.22
C LEU A 266 15.76 -5.89 9.20
N LEU A 267 17.00 -6.32 9.06
CA LEU A 267 17.38 -7.45 8.21
C LEU A 267 17.36 -8.76 8.99
N GLY A 268 17.26 -9.88 8.27
CA GLY A 268 17.21 -11.22 8.88
C GLY A 268 18.46 -11.62 9.68
N ASP A 269 19.58 -10.91 9.51
CA ASP A 269 20.81 -11.07 10.30
C ASP A 269 20.87 -10.15 11.53
N ALA A 270 19.74 -9.53 11.89
CA ALA A 270 19.59 -8.51 12.94
C ALA A 270 20.32 -7.18 12.69
N THR A 271 20.82 -6.93 11.47
CA THR A 271 21.34 -5.62 11.06
C THR A 271 20.19 -4.63 10.89
N VAL A 272 20.38 -3.40 11.38
CA VAL A 272 19.44 -2.30 11.15
C VAL A 272 20.02 -1.35 10.11
N LYS A 273 19.22 -1.01 9.10
CA LYS A 273 19.55 0.07 8.16
C LYS A 273 18.49 1.16 8.20
N CYS A 274 18.89 2.42 8.32
CA CYS A 274 17.98 3.57 8.37
C CYS A 274 18.26 4.58 7.26
N TRP A 275 17.27 5.40 6.90
CA TRP A 275 17.38 6.48 5.92
C TRP A 275 16.41 7.62 6.23
N GLY A 276 16.60 8.77 5.55
CA GLY A 276 15.81 9.99 5.74
C GLY A 276 16.52 11.05 6.57
N SER A 277 15.75 11.82 7.33
CA SER A 277 16.26 12.86 8.23
C SER A 277 17.12 12.26 9.34
N ASN A 278 18.17 12.99 9.72
CA ASN A 278 19.10 12.57 10.79
C ASN A 278 19.55 13.73 11.69
N VAL A 279 18.83 14.85 11.67
CA VAL A 279 19.24 16.07 12.39
C VAL A 279 19.32 15.87 13.91
N ALA A 280 18.69 14.82 14.43
CA ALA A 280 18.68 14.44 15.83
C ALA A 280 19.34 13.08 16.09
N TYR A 281 20.16 12.57 15.16
CA TYR A 281 20.81 11.25 15.23
C TYR A 281 19.85 10.05 15.14
N GLN A 282 18.63 10.23 14.64
CA GLN A 282 17.59 9.18 14.59
C GLN A 282 17.91 8.01 13.67
N LEU A 283 18.92 8.12 12.80
CA LEU A 283 19.42 7.00 12.01
C LEU A 283 20.40 6.12 12.78
N GLY A 284 20.94 6.60 13.91
CA GLY A 284 21.82 5.82 14.79
C GLY A 284 23.19 5.50 14.20
N ASP A 285 23.61 6.19 13.13
CA ASP A 285 24.88 5.93 12.41
C ASP A 285 26.07 6.73 12.99
N GLY A 286 25.89 7.41 14.12
CA GLY A 286 26.90 8.26 14.76
C GLY A 286 27.06 9.64 14.11
N THR A 287 26.26 9.97 13.10
CA THR A 287 26.30 11.26 12.41
C THR A 287 24.97 12.01 12.56
N ALA A 288 24.98 13.32 12.27
CA ALA A 288 23.77 14.16 12.24
C ALA A 288 23.28 14.47 10.81
N SER A 289 23.82 13.78 9.81
CA SER A 289 23.56 14.07 8.40
C SER A 289 22.48 13.14 7.85
N GLY A 290 21.47 13.71 7.20
CA GLY A 290 20.44 12.95 6.51
C GLY A 290 21.01 12.00 5.46
N ARG A 291 20.22 11.00 5.08
CA ARG A 291 20.62 9.96 4.14
C ARG A 291 19.54 9.75 3.09
N LEU A 292 19.92 9.96 1.83
CA LEU A 292 19.04 9.70 0.68
C LEU A 292 18.83 8.20 0.41
N THR A 293 19.72 7.35 0.95
CA THR A 293 19.70 5.89 0.83
C THR A 293 20.02 5.25 2.19
N ALA A 294 19.66 4.00 2.37
CA ALA A 294 19.89 3.25 3.60
C ALA A 294 21.38 3.26 4.08
N VAL A 295 21.59 3.57 5.36
CA VAL A 295 22.87 3.48 6.10
C VAL A 295 22.72 2.51 7.26
N VAL A 296 23.80 1.84 7.67
CA VAL A 296 23.79 0.94 8.83
C VAL A 296 23.73 1.75 10.13
N ALA A 297 22.79 1.41 11.01
CA ALA A 297 22.72 1.95 12.36
C ALA A 297 23.63 1.17 13.31
N ASN A 298 24.20 1.82 14.33
CA ASN A 298 25.01 1.19 15.37
C ASN A 298 24.15 0.49 16.45
N ALA A 299 23.10 -0.22 16.03
CA ALA A 299 22.26 -1.04 16.89
C ALA A 299 22.63 -2.51 16.71
N SER A 300 22.61 -3.31 17.77
CA SER A 300 22.99 -4.72 17.74
C SER A 300 21.92 -5.61 18.34
N GLN A 301 21.87 -6.87 17.87
CA GLN A 301 20.95 -7.90 18.37
C GLN A 301 19.48 -7.46 18.37
N VAL A 302 19.03 -6.75 17.33
CA VAL A 302 17.67 -6.22 17.26
C VAL A 302 16.67 -7.31 16.89
N ALA A 303 15.56 -7.37 17.63
CA ALA A 303 14.44 -8.29 17.41
C ALA A 303 13.17 -7.59 16.88
N GLN A 304 13.02 -6.28 17.16
CA GLN A 304 11.88 -5.46 16.72
C GLN A 304 12.32 -3.99 16.65
N LEU A 305 11.88 -3.27 15.63
CA LEU A 305 12.08 -1.83 15.45
C LEU A 305 10.78 -1.05 15.56
N ASN A 306 10.83 0.14 16.15
CA ASN A 306 9.76 1.12 16.14
C ASN A 306 10.37 2.52 15.98
N ALA A 307 9.80 3.33 15.08
CA ALA A 307 10.26 4.69 14.81
C ALA A 307 9.17 5.69 15.18
N GLY A 308 9.52 6.69 15.98
CA GLY A 308 8.66 7.84 16.28
C GLY A 308 9.00 9.04 15.39
N ALA A 309 8.73 10.26 15.86
CA ALA A 309 8.89 11.43 14.99
C ALA A 309 10.35 11.75 14.61
N LEU A 310 11.24 11.71 15.60
CA LEU A 310 12.67 12.02 15.46
C LEU A 310 13.52 11.07 16.29
N PHE A 311 13.01 9.89 16.64
CA PHE A 311 13.70 8.90 17.44
C PHE A 311 13.31 7.49 17.00
N THR A 312 14.16 6.53 17.33
CA THR A 312 13.96 5.11 17.02
C THR A 312 14.22 4.33 18.29
N CYS A 313 13.40 3.33 18.55
CA CYS A 313 13.61 2.35 19.61
C CYS A 313 13.66 0.95 19.01
N ALA A 314 14.46 0.10 19.63
CA ALA A 314 14.63 -1.29 19.27
C ALA A 314 14.50 -2.15 20.52
N ARG A 315 13.72 -3.23 20.41
CA ARG A 315 13.78 -4.33 21.37
C ARG A 315 14.88 -5.28 20.91
N THR A 316 15.75 -5.68 21.82
CA THR A 316 16.84 -6.62 21.55
C THR A 316 16.37 -8.08 21.66
N LEU A 317 17.16 -9.01 21.14
CA LEU A 317 16.93 -10.46 21.27
C LEU A 317 16.96 -10.94 22.73
N THR A 318 17.61 -10.20 23.63
CA THR A 318 17.64 -10.48 25.06
C THR A 318 16.43 -9.86 25.81
N GLY A 319 15.58 -9.11 25.11
CA GLY A 319 14.38 -8.49 25.66
C GLY A 319 14.64 -7.17 26.40
N THR A 320 15.80 -6.53 26.22
CA THR A 320 16.04 -5.13 26.64
C THR A 320 15.60 -4.17 25.54
N VAL A 321 15.57 -2.86 25.84
CA VAL A 321 15.24 -1.82 24.86
C VAL A 321 16.41 -0.87 24.71
N THR A 322 16.73 -0.51 23.48
CA THR A 322 17.63 0.59 23.14
C THR A 322 16.89 1.65 22.37
N CYS A 323 17.15 2.93 22.63
CA CYS A 323 16.57 4.04 21.90
C CYS A 323 17.66 5.04 21.49
N TRP A 324 17.48 5.70 20.35
CA TRP A 324 18.34 6.77 19.85
C TRP A 324 17.54 7.81 19.07
N GLY A 325 18.18 8.92 18.75
CA GLY A 325 17.52 10.06 18.14
C GLY A 325 17.19 11.12 19.20
N TYR A 326 16.21 11.96 18.92
CA TYR A 326 15.86 13.13 19.71
C TYR A 326 15.52 12.82 21.18
N SER A 327 16.25 13.43 22.13
CA SER A 327 16.11 13.13 23.56
C SER A 327 15.25 14.10 24.36
N SER A 328 14.96 15.29 23.84
CA SER A 328 14.12 16.29 24.53
C SER A 328 12.79 15.68 24.92
N THR A 329 12.20 16.12 26.04
CA THR A 329 10.97 15.56 26.65
C THR A 329 11.10 14.11 27.15
N GLY A 330 12.28 13.49 27.07
CA GLY A 330 12.55 12.17 27.68
C GLY A 330 12.25 10.97 26.79
N ARG A 331 12.12 11.15 25.46
CA ARG A 331 11.66 10.12 24.50
C ARG A 331 12.54 8.87 24.44
N LEU A 332 13.79 8.98 24.89
CA LEU A 332 14.72 7.87 24.93
C LEU A 332 14.64 7.04 26.22
N GLY A 333 14.03 7.57 27.29
CA GLY A 333 13.86 6.80 28.54
C GLY A 333 15.15 6.49 29.31
N ASN A 334 16.29 7.04 28.92
CA ASN A 334 17.61 6.74 29.51
C ASN A 334 17.90 7.49 30.82
N GLY A 335 16.96 8.30 31.32
CA GLY A 335 17.13 9.15 32.51
C GLY A 335 18.01 10.39 32.30
N SER A 336 18.61 10.56 31.11
CA SER A 336 19.52 11.66 30.81
C SER A 336 18.81 12.79 30.03
N PRO A 337 19.13 14.08 30.32
CA PRO A 337 18.70 15.19 29.47
C PRO A 337 19.61 15.38 28.24
N SER A 338 20.74 14.67 28.14
CA SER A 338 21.68 14.82 27.02
C SER A 338 21.14 14.18 25.75
N GLN A 339 21.58 14.70 24.60
CA GLN A 339 21.31 14.14 23.28
C GLN A 339 22.38 13.09 22.94
N PRO A 340 22.10 11.78 23.02
CA PRO A 340 23.07 10.78 22.62
C PRO A 340 23.24 10.77 21.10
N THR A 341 24.43 10.38 20.65
CA THR A 341 24.77 10.25 19.22
C THR A 341 24.70 8.81 18.74
N MET A 342 24.49 7.86 19.65
CA MET A 342 24.44 6.41 19.41
C MET A 342 23.24 5.79 20.15
N PRO A 343 22.81 4.57 19.78
CA PRO A 343 21.86 3.76 20.56
C PRO A 343 22.28 3.58 22.00
N GLU A 344 21.38 3.93 22.93
CA GLU A 344 21.55 3.75 24.36
C GLU A 344 20.45 2.86 24.93
N GLU A 345 20.78 2.09 25.96
CA GLU A 345 19.82 1.25 26.67
C GLU A 345 18.82 2.09 27.48
N VAL A 346 17.58 1.62 27.56
CA VAL A 346 16.51 2.16 28.41
C VAL A 346 16.53 1.42 29.76
N PRO A 347 17.01 2.02 30.86
CA PRO A 347 17.16 1.31 32.13
C PRO A 347 15.82 0.90 32.73
N GLY A 348 15.80 -0.24 33.42
CA GLY A 348 14.64 -0.70 34.19
C GLY A 348 13.52 -1.34 33.36
N VAL A 349 13.77 -1.60 32.07
CA VAL A 349 12.83 -2.27 31.15
C VAL A 349 13.54 -3.48 30.52
N SER A 350 13.19 -4.67 30.99
CA SER A 350 13.73 -5.95 30.50
C SER A 350 12.63 -7.00 30.36
N GLY A 351 12.88 -8.06 29.60
CA GLY A 351 11.86 -9.06 29.28
C GLY A 351 10.70 -8.49 28.47
N VAL A 352 10.99 -7.48 27.64
CA VAL A 352 9.98 -6.84 26.78
C VAL A 352 9.45 -7.86 25.78
N THR A 353 8.14 -7.84 25.57
CA THR A 353 7.43 -8.67 24.59
C THR A 353 6.78 -7.84 23.49
N ASP A 354 6.51 -6.57 23.75
CA ASP A 354 5.96 -5.64 22.76
C ASP A 354 6.48 -4.22 23.03
N LEU A 355 6.67 -3.45 21.96
CA LEU A 355 7.25 -2.11 21.97
C LEU A 355 6.53 -1.27 20.93
N SER A 356 6.18 -0.04 21.29
CA SER A 356 5.61 0.94 20.37
C SER A 356 6.20 2.32 20.64
N ALA A 357 6.50 3.04 19.56
CA ALA A 357 6.95 4.42 19.58
C ALA A 357 5.89 5.26 18.86
N GLY A 358 5.28 6.19 19.57
CA GLY A 358 4.45 7.23 18.97
C GLY A 358 5.33 8.41 18.54
N ASP A 359 4.72 9.56 18.23
CA ASP A 359 5.48 10.73 17.78
C ASP A 359 6.53 11.17 18.80
N ASN A 360 6.12 11.23 20.08
CA ASN A 360 6.86 11.94 21.13
C ASN A 360 7.02 11.13 22.42
N HIS A 361 6.61 9.87 22.45
CA HIS A 361 6.74 8.97 23.59
C HIS A 361 6.81 7.52 23.13
N ALA A 362 7.29 6.63 23.99
CA ALA A 362 7.30 5.19 23.73
C ALA A 362 6.73 4.42 24.91
N CYS A 363 6.21 3.24 24.61
CA CYS A 363 5.66 2.32 25.59
C CYS A 363 6.14 0.90 25.29
N ALA A 364 6.40 0.14 26.36
CA ALA A 364 6.81 -1.25 26.27
C ALA A 364 5.97 -2.13 27.21
N VAL A 365 5.67 -3.34 26.77
CA VAL A 365 5.06 -4.40 27.59
C VAL A 365 6.15 -5.33 28.07
N ALA A 366 6.25 -5.51 29.39
CA ALA A 366 7.13 -6.50 30.02
C ALA A 366 6.39 -7.21 31.14
N ALA A 367 6.34 -8.55 31.08
CA ALA A 367 5.62 -9.39 32.04
C ALA A 367 4.15 -8.95 32.28
N GLY A 368 3.45 -8.54 31.21
CA GLY A 368 2.07 -8.08 31.28
C GLY A 368 1.86 -6.67 31.87
N VAL A 369 2.94 -5.94 32.15
CA VAL A 369 2.93 -4.56 32.67
C VAL A 369 3.39 -3.60 31.59
N VAL A 370 2.67 -2.49 31.41
CA VAL A 370 3.05 -1.43 30.48
C VAL A 370 3.90 -0.39 31.20
N ARG A 371 5.03 -0.03 30.59
CA ARG A 371 5.85 1.11 31.00
C ARG A 371 5.98 2.08 29.84
N CYS A 372 5.75 3.36 30.07
CA CYS A 372 5.87 4.41 29.07
C CYS A 372 6.86 5.49 29.51
N TRP A 373 7.46 6.20 28.55
CA TRP A 373 8.36 7.34 28.80
C TRP A 373 8.28 8.35 27.66
N GLY A 374 8.71 9.59 27.91
CA GLY A 374 8.69 10.69 26.96
C GLY A 374 7.70 11.79 27.31
N TYR A 375 7.15 12.40 26.27
CA TYR A 375 6.21 13.53 26.37
C TYR A 375 4.86 13.10 26.95
N ASN A 376 4.29 13.92 27.86
CA ASN A 376 3.10 13.55 28.63
C ASN A 376 2.12 14.71 28.87
N GLU A 377 2.18 15.83 28.15
CA GLU A 377 1.28 16.97 28.46
C GLU A 377 -0.21 16.62 28.31
N PHE A 378 -0.55 15.59 27.53
CA PHE A 378 -1.91 15.09 27.36
C PHE A 378 -2.23 13.83 28.18
N GLY A 379 -1.29 13.33 28.99
CA GLY A 379 -1.47 12.11 29.77
C GLY A 379 -1.18 10.81 29.02
N GLY A 380 -0.52 10.87 27.85
CA GLY A 380 -0.20 9.71 26.99
C GLY A 380 0.70 8.64 27.63
N LEU A 381 1.31 8.91 28.78
CA LEU A 381 2.05 7.92 29.56
C LEU A 381 1.17 7.13 30.55
N GLY A 382 -0.04 7.60 30.85
CA GLY A 382 -1.02 6.84 31.64
C GLY A 382 -0.68 6.68 33.12
N ASP A 383 0.27 7.46 33.65
CA ASP A 383 0.76 7.37 35.03
C ASP A 383 -0.05 8.22 36.03
N GLY A 384 -1.23 8.72 35.62
CA GLY A 384 -2.06 9.62 36.42
C GLY A 384 -1.53 11.06 36.47
N SER A 385 -0.53 11.40 35.66
CA SER A 385 0.05 12.74 35.59
C SER A 385 0.07 13.30 34.16
N ASN A 386 0.40 14.58 34.03
CA ASN A 386 0.68 15.24 32.75
C ASN A 386 2.15 15.70 32.68
N VAL A 387 3.05 14.97 33.36
CA VAL A 387 4.47 15.33 33.50
C VAL A 387 5.32 14.42 32.62
N ASN A 388 6.19 15.04 31.81
CA ASN A 388 7.14 14.31 30.96
C ASN A 388 8.05 13.40 31.80
N ARG A 389 8.40 12.22 31.28
CA ARG A 389 9.23 11.25 31.99
C ARG A 389 10.46 10.91 31.16
N ASN A 390 11.64 11.17 31.70
CA ASN A 390 12.91 10.78 31.10
C ASN A 390 13.30 9.33 31.42
N SER A 391 12.55 8.65 32.29
CA SER A 391 12.70 7.23 32.59
C SER A 391 11.35 6.52 32.50
N PRO A 392 11.31 5.21 32.20
CA PRO A 392 10.09 4.42 32.15
C PRO A 392 9.27 4.53 33.43
N VAL A 393 7.98 4.87 33.28
CA VAL A 393 6.98 4.85 34.35
C VAL A 393 5.90 3.82 34.07
N THR A 394 5.40 3.19 35.12
CA THR A 394 4.31 2.20 35.01
C THR A 394 2.98 2.89 34.75
N VAL A 395 2.20 2.37 33.80
CA VAL A 395 0.82 2.81 33.56
C VAL A 395 -0.08 2.42 34.74
N SER A 396 -0.87 3.37 35.23
CA SER A 396 -1.72 3.19 36.41
C SER A 396 -2.83 2.16 36.19
N SER A 397 -3.02 1.27 37.17
CA SER A 397 -4.14 0.33 37.25
C SER A 397 -4.32 -0.60 36.03
N LEU A 398 -3.25 -0.85 35.28
CA LEU A 398 -3.26 -1.71 34.09
C LEU A 398 -2.34 -2.92 34.29
N SER A 399 -2.85 -4.12 34.01
CA SER A 399 -2.09 -5.37 34.10
C SER A 399 -2.59 -6.39 33.09
N ALA A 400 -1.87 -7.49 32.95
CA ALA A 400 -2.18 -8.55 32.00
C ALA A 400 -2.32 -8.01 30.56
N VAL A 401 -1.38 -7.17 30.14
CA VAL A 401 -1.35 -6.58 28.81
C VAL A 401 -0.57 -7.47 27.85
N SER A 402 -1.11 -7.69 26.65
CA SER A 402 -0.44 -8.42 25.58
C SER A 402 0.11 -7.53 24.47
N LYS A 403 -0.49 -6.35 24.25
CA LYS A 403 -0.11 -5.42 23.17
C LYS A 403 -0.21 -3.97 23.61
N VAL A 404 0.64 -3.11 23.07
CA VAL A 404 0.60 -1.66 23.26
C VAL A 404 0.85 -0.92 21.95
N THR A 405 0.15 0.18 21.73
CA THR A 405 0.38 1.11 20.63
C THR A 405 0.38 2.55 21.13
N ALA A 406 1.19 3.41 20.52
CA ALA A 406 1.33 4.82 20.86
C ALA A 406 1.08 5.69 19.62
N GLY A 407 0.21 6.70 19.75
CA GLY A 407 -0.04 7.71 18.72
C GLY A 407 0.68 9.04 19.04
N ARG A 408 0.14 10.17 18.56
CA ARG A 408 0.80 11.49 18.72
C ARG A 408 0.93 11.98 20.16
N GLY A 409 -0.05 11.64 21.00
CA GLY A 409 -0.14 12.06 22.41
C GLY A 409 -1.07 11.17 23.25
N PHE A 410 -1.41 10.00 22.73
CA PHE A 410 -2.24 8.99 23.37
C PHE A 410 -1.61 7.61 23.18
N SER A 411 -2.05 6.64 23.95
CA SER A 411 -1.65 5.25 23.84
C SER A 411 -2.86 4.35 24.05
N CYS A 412 -2.81 3.14 23.51
CA CYS A 412 -3.79 2.10 23.76
C CYS A 412 -3.11 0.76 24.00
N ALA A 413 -3.78 -0.13 24.71
CA ALA A 413 -3.29 -1.46 25.01
C ALA A 413 -4.42 -2.50 25.00
N VAL A 414 -4.07 -3.74 24.67
CA VAL A 414 -4.97 -4.90 24.75
C VAL A 414 -4.70 -5.66 26.05
N THR A 415 -5.71 -5.79 26.89
CA THR A 415 -5.64 -6.60 28.11
C THR A 415 -6.12 -8.02 27.83
N THR A 416 -5.37 -9.04 28.25
CA THR A 416 -5.79 -10.43 28.17
C THR A 416 -6.93 -10.73 29.14
N THR A 417 -7.04 -9.98 30.23
CA THR A 417 -8.20 -10.03 31.13
C THR A 417 -9.39 -9.38 30.42
N PHE A 418 -10.41 -10.19 30.12
CA PHE A 418 -11.64 -9.80 29.40
C PHE A 418 -11.46 -9.30 27.95
N ASP A 419 -10.27 -9.50 27.35
CA ASP A 419 -9.96 -9.11 25.96
C ASP A 419 -10.39 -7.68 25.63
N SER A 420 -9.99 -6.74 26.49
CA SER A 420 -10.46 -5.35 26.46
C SER A 420 -9.38 -4.41 25.92
N VAL A 421 -9.80 -3.40 25.15
CA VAL A 421 -8.91 -2.32 24.73
C VAL A 421 -9.03 -1.18 25.74
N GLN A 422 -7.89 -0.76 26.27
CA GLN A 422 -7.76 0.39 27.18
C GLN A 422 -6.93 1.47 26.49
N CYS A 423 -7.42 2.70 26.44
CA CYS A 423 -6.73 3.85 25.85
C CYS A 423 -6.57 4.97 26.88
N TRP A 424 -5.54 5.78 26.73
CA TRP A 424 -5.30 6.97 27.56
C TRP A 424 -4.53 8.04 26.78
N GLY A 425 -4.61 9.28 27.23
CA GLY A 425 -3.92 10.45 26.70
C GLY A 425 -4.86 11.43 26.02
N ALA A 426 -4.40 12.01 24.91
CA ALA A 426 -5.17 12.93 24.09
C ALA A 426 -6.45 12.29 23.52
N ASN A 427 -7.55 13.05 23.51
CA ASN A 427 -8.87 12.59 23.06
C ASN A 427 -9.70 13.66 22.33
N SER A 428 -9.11 14.77 21.90
CA SER A 428 -9.88 15.86 21.24
C SER A 428 -10.61 15.42 19.96
N LEU A 429 -10.20 14.30 19.37
CA LEU A 429 -10.77 13.69 18.17
C LEU A 429 -11.44 12.33 18.45
N GLY A 430 -11.69 11.99 19.72
CA GLY A 430 -12.31 10.72 20.09
C GLY A 430 -11.38 9.50 20.00
N THR A 431 -10.06 9.70 19.98
CA THR A 431 -9.01 8.66 19.88
C THR A 431 -9.01 7.65 21.02
N LEU A 432 -9.63 7.95 22.17
CA LEU A 432 -9.77 6.97 23.25
C LEU A 432 -10.90 5.97 23.05
N GLY A 433 -11.84 6.24 22.13
CA GLY A 433 -12.91 5.28 21.79
C GLY A 433 -13.93 5.04 22.90
N ASP A 434 -13.95 5.89 23.94
CA ASP A 434 -14.76 5.76 25.15
C ASP A 434 -16.12 6.48 25.06
N GLY A 435 -16.47 6.99 23.87
CA GLY A 435 -17.67 7.79 23.63
C GLY A 435 -17.52 9.27 24.01
N THR A 436 -16.35 9.70 24.48
CA THR A 436 -16.08 11.10 24.86
C THR A 436 -15.06 11.76 23.93
N THR A 437 -14.80 13.04 24.16
CA THR A 437 -13.68 13.79 23.57
C THR A 437 -12.79 14.42 24.64
N ILE A 438 -12.73 13.80 25.81
CA ILE A 438 -12.04 14.32 27.01
C ILE A 438 -10.74 13.52 27.19
N ASN A 439 -9.62 14.24 27.35
CA ASN A 439 -8.32 13.61 27.61
C ASN A 439 -8.37 12.83 28.93
N SER A 440 -7.65 11.72 29.01
CA SER A 440 -7.50 10.96 30.26
C SER A 440 -6.04 10.61 30.52
N ASN A 441 -5.50 10.97 31.67
CA ASN A 441 -4.14 10.56 32.06
C ASN A 441 -4.08 9.19 32.75
N THR A 442 -5.18 8.45 32.73
CA THR A 442 -5.28 7.06 33.17
C THR A 442 -6.06 6.23 32.14
N PRO A 443 -5.85 4.90 32.08
CA PRO A 443 -6.55 4.05 31.13
C PRO A 443 -8.08 4.10 31.24
N VAL A 444 -8.75 4.28 30.10
CA VAL A 444 -10.21 4.18 29.94
C VAL A 444 -10.54 3.12 28.87
N ARG A 445 -11.70 2.48 29.00
CA ARG A 445 -12.10 1.41 28.10
C ARG A 445 -12.58 1.97 26.76
N ALA A 446 -11.99 1.49 25.66
CA ALA A 446 -12.41 1.80 24.30
C ALA A 446 -13.56 0.89 23.87
N GLY A 447 -14.80 1.38 24.03
CA GLY A 447 -16.02 0.68 23.63
C GLY A 447 -16.13 -0.77 24.13
N SER A 448 -16.90 -1.57 23.39
CA SER A 448 -17.00 -3.03 23.60
C SER A 448 -16.29 -3.76 22.47
N LEU A 449 -14.96 -3.72 22.48
CA LEU A 449 -14.11 -4.53 21.61
C LEU A 449 -13.79 -5.87 22.29
N SER A 450 -13.76 -6.93 21.47
CA SER A 450 -13.31 -8.26 21.83
C SER A 450 -12.73 -8.94 20.58
N GLY A 451 -11.94 -9.99 20.79
CA GLY A 451 -11.22 -10.71 19.76
C GLY A 451 -10.19 -9.84 19.05
N VAL A 452 -9.43 -8.99 19.75
CA VAL A 452 -8.49 -8.06 19.09
C VAL A 452 -7.19 -8.77 18.74
N ALA A 453 -6.97 -9.03 17.45
CA ALA A 453 -5.76 -9.65 16.93
C ALA A 453 -4.63 -8.64 16.75
N GLN A 454 -4.92 -7.42 16.30
CA GLN A 454 -3.95 -6.31 16.23
C GLN A 454 -4.62 -4.99 16.61
N LEU A 455 -3.82 -4.08 17.14
CA LEU A 455 -4.24 -2.75 17.56
C LEU A 455 -3.13 -1.79 17.18
N GLU A 456 -3.42 -0.84 16.31
CA GLU A 456 -2.44 0.13 15.82
C GLU A 456 -3.00 1.54 15.96
N ALA A 457 -2.13 2.48 16.29
CA ALA A 457 -2.43 3.91 16.37
C ALA A 457 -1.70 4.64 15.25
N GLY A 458 -2.43 5.50 14.54
CA GLY A 458 -1.83 6.59 13.77
C GLY A 458 -1.63 7.82 14.65
N ASP A 459 -1.41 8.98 14.02
CA ASP A 459 -1.23 10.23 14.78
C ASP A 459 -2.51 10.59 15.55
N ASP A 460 -3.67 10.45 14.90
CA ASP A 460 -4.96 10.98 15.38
C ASP A 460 -6.13 9.98 15.22
N HIS A 461 -5.86 8.70 14.92
CA HIS A 461 -6.87 7.63 14.87
C HIS A 461 -6.29 6.28 15.29
N VAL A 462 -7.19 5.33 15.58
CA VAL A 462 -6.83 3.97 16.03
C VAL A 462 -7.66 2.98 15.25
N CYS A 463 -7.05 1.84 14.91
CA CYS A 463 -7.75 0.72 14.31
C CYS A 463 -7.41 -0.58 15.04
N ALA A 464 -8.42 -1.43 15.19
CA ALA A 464 -8.31 -2.78 15.69
C ALA A 464 -8.68 -3.77 14.58
N LEU A 465 -7.78 -4.70 14.28
CA LEU A 465 -8.07 -5.88 13.48
C LEU A 465 -8.49 -6.99 14.43
N LYS A 466 -9.67 -7.54 14.22
CA LYS A 466 -10.24 -8.60 15.04
C LYS A 466 -9.86 -9.99 14.50
N THR A 467 -9.97 -11.01 15.35
CA THR A 467 -9.68 -12.43 15.04
C THR A 467 -10.65 -13.02 14.02
N ASP A 468 -11.83 -12.42 13.86
CA ASP A 468 -12.79 -12.72 12.80
C ASP A 468 -12.50 -11.96 11.49
N SER A 469 -11.31 -11.36 11.36
CA SER A 469 -10.86 -10.58 10.21
C SER A 469 -11.68 -9.31 9.94
N THR A 470 -12.49 -8.84 10.90
CA THR A 470 -13.16 -7.54 10.79
C THR A 470 -12.29 -6.40 11.32
N LEU A 471 -12.41 -5.21 10.75
CA LEU A 471 -11.74 -4.00 11.21
C LEU A 471 -12.72 -3.06 11.93
N ARG A 472 -12.24 -2.46 13.01
CA ARG A 472 -12.91 -1.39 13.75
C ARG A 472 -11.95 -0.21 13.92
N CYS A 473 -12.31 0.97 13.43
CA CYS A 473 -11.50 2.17 13.56
C CYS A 473 -12.28 3.31 14.26
N TRP A 474 -11.57 4.18 14.97
CA TRP A 474 -12.12 5.36 15.65
C TRP A 474 -11.07 6.48 15.75
N GLY A 475 -11.48 7.66 16.18
CA GLY A 475 -10.67 8.88 16.16
C GLY A 475 -11.01 9.79 14.98
N SER A 476 -10.02 10.53 14.49
CA SER A 476 -10.16 11.46 13.37
C SER A 476 -10.63 10.78 12.08
N ASN A 477 -11.53 11.44 11.34
CA ASN A 477 -12.01 11.00 10.02
C ASN A 477 -12.15 12.15 9.01
N SER A 478 -11.53 13.30 9.28
CA SER A 478 -11.62 14.50 8.44
C SER A 478 -11.08 14.30 7.02
N ARG A 479 -10.29 13.25 6.78
CA ARG A 479 -9.76 12.85 5.47
C ARG A 479 -10.24 11.47 5.02
N GLY A 480 -11.19 10.86 5.74
CA GLY A 480 -11.71 9.53 5.43
C GLY A 480 -10.87 8.37 5.96
N GLN A 481 -9.88 8.60 6.83
CA GLN A 481 -8.95 7.57 7.31
C GLN A 481 -9.60 6.42 8.08
N LEU A 482 -10.84 6.56 8.55
CA LEU A 482 -11.58 5.45 9.18
C LEU A 482 -12.27 4.53 8.15
N GLY A 483 -12.32 4.91 6.87
CA GLY A 483 -12.90 4.08 5.81
C GLY A 483 -14.42 3.90 5.96
N LEU A 484 -15.14 5.00 6.21
CA LEU A 484 -16.59 5.04 6.45
C LEU A 484 -17.36 5.63 5.26
N PHE A 485 -18.65 5.30 5.13
CA PHE A 485 -19.51 5.79 4.03
C PHE A 485 -19.81 7.28 4.15
N THR A 486 -19.70 7.84 5.35
CA THR A 486 -20.04 9.22 5.65
C THR A 486 -18.80 9.98 6.11
N PRO A 487 -18.55 11.20 5.58
CA PRO A 487 -17.46 12.06 6.04
C PRO A 487 -17.85 12.74 7.36
N LEU A 488 -17.97 11.94 8.43
CA LEU A 488 -17.99 12.48 9.79
C LEU A 488 -16.58 12.98 10.11
N GLY A 489 -16.46 14.06 10.89
CA GLY A 489 -15.16 14.62 11.23
C GLY A 489 -14.30 13.71 12.11
N TYR A 490 -14.94 12.90 12.95
CA TYR A 490 -14.33 11.90 13.83
C TYR A 490 -15.38 10.91 14.36
N MET A 491 -14.93 9.78 14.92
CA MET A 491 -15.76 8.81 15.64
C MET A 491 -15.22 8.61 17.06
N THR A 492 -16.05 8.81 18.08
CA THR A 492 -15.68 8.62 19.49
C THR A 492 -15.83 7.17 19.97
N THR A 493 -16.27 6.26 19.09
CA THR A 493 -16.42 4.83 19.39
C THR A 493 -15.92 3.97 18.23
N PRO A 494 -15.39 2.77 18.49
CA PRO A 494 -14.94 1.84 17.46
C PRO A 494 -16.04 1.54 16.43
N THR A 495 -15.77 1.85 15.15
CA THR A 495 -16.75 1.77 14.05
C THR A 495 -16.23 0.85 12.94
N GLY A 496 -17.13 0.08 12.31
CA GLY A 496 -16.77 -0.85 11.24
C GLY A 496 -16.27 -0.16 9.96
N VAL A 497 -15.21 -0.71 9.37
CA VAL A 497 -14.60 -0.23 8.12
C VAL A 497 -15.29 -0.88 6.91
N ILE A 498 -15.57 -0.12 5.86
CA ILE A 498 -16.16 -0.65 4.62
C ILE A 498 -15.29 -1.73 4.01
N GLY A 499 -15.91 -2.83 3.58
CA GLY A 499 -15.23 -3.96 2.94
C GLY A 499 -14.49 -4.87 3.93
N PHE A 500 -14.51 -4.54 5.23
CA PHE A 500 -13.90 -5.29 6.32
C PHE A 500 -14.78 -5.32 7.58
N SER A 501 -16.10 -5.17 7.43
CA SER A 501 -17.03 -4.91 8.54
C SER A 501 -17.58 -6.16 9.20
#